data_AF-A0A378WZ46-F1
#
_entry.id   AF-A0A378WZ46-F1
#
_cell.length_a   1.000
_cell.length_b   1.000
_cell.length_c   1.000
_cell.angle_alpha   90.00
_cell.angle_beta   90.00
_cell.angle_gamma   90.00
#
_symmetry.space_group_name_H-M   'P 1'
#
loop_
_entity.id
_entity.type
_entity.pdbx_description
1 polymer ?
#
loop_
_entity_poly.entity_id
_entity_poly.type
_entity_poly.pdbx_seq_one_letter_code
_entity_poly.pdbx_strand_id
1 'polypeptide(L)'
;MTRGRLRVYLGAAPGGGKTYAMLSEAHRQADRGVDRVIGVVESHGRRPILRLAEGLATVPQRTVPYHNGALREMDLDAVPARNLQVVPVDELALSGPPGPRAFSTQQNKQACLLCWVDWLMVTQDCWM
;
A
#
# COMPACT_ATOMS: atom_id res chain seq x y z
N MET A 1 4.60 22.47 8.65
CA MET A 1 4.07 21.40 7.77
C MET A 1 4.61 20.08 8.30
N THR A 2 3.77 19.06 8.56
CA THR A 2 4.13 17.79 9.25
C THR A 2 4.30 16.60 8.29
N ARG A 3 5.50 16.00 8.21
CA ARG A 3 5.76 14.78 7.41
C ARG A 3 4.74 13.67 7.67
N GLY A 4 4.39 12.92 6.63
CA GLY A 4 3.55 11.71 6.75
C GLY A 4 4.22 10.62 7.58
N ARG A 5 3.42 9.75 8.19
CA ARG A 5 3.89 8.65 9.06
C ARG A 5 3.75 7.31 8.35
N LEU A 6 4.83 6.53 8.32
CA LEU A 6 4.76 5.12 7.92
C LEU A 6 4.48 4.25 9.16
N ARG A 7 3.39 3.48 9.13
CA ARG A 7 3.10 2.41 10.09
C ARG A 7 3.27 1.07 9.39
N VAL A 8 4.02 0.17 10.01
CA VAL A 8 4.36 -1.13 9.44
C VAL A 8 3.77 -2.24 10.30
N TYR A 9 2.96 -3.11 9.70
CA TYR A 9 2.43 -4.34 10.23
C TYR A 9 3.42 -5.47 9.89
N LEU A 10 4.28 -5.78 10.85
CA LEU A 10 5.21 -6.90 10.79
C LEU A 10 4.54 -8.19 11.25
N GLY A 11 5.03 -9.33 10.80
CA GLY A 11 4.60 -10.60 11.36
C GLY A 11 5.35 -11.78 10.81
N ALA A 12 5.60 -12.72 11.71
CA ALA A 12 6.56 -13.81 11.59
C ALA A 12 6.17 -14.92 10.58
N ALA A 13 4.95 -14.91 10.05
CA ALA A 13 4.51 -15.91 9.09
C ALA A 13 3.55 -15.35 8.03
N PRO A 14 3.55 -15.91 6.81
CA PRO A 14 2.45 -15.76 5.86
C PRO A 14 1.14 -16.22 6.50
N GLY A 15 0.06 -15.46 6.32
CA GLY A 15 -1.23 -15.86 6.91
C GLY A 15 -1.55 -15.28 8.28
N GLY A 16 -0.58 -14.68 9.00
CA GLY A 16 -0.78 -14.11 10.35
C GLY A 16 -1.70 -12.89 10.47
N GLY A 17 -2.59 -12.64 9.51
CA GLY A 17 -3.63 -11.62 9.61
C GLY A 17 -3.18 -10.16 9.38
N LYS A 18 -1.93 -9.91 9.00
CA LYS A 18 -1.39 -8.54 8.81
C LYS A 18 -2.23 -7.68 7.86
N THR A 19 -2.51 -8.19 6.66
CA THR A 19 -3.33 -7.51 5.65
C THR A 19 -4.76 -7.27 6.15
N TYR A 20 -5.31 -8.20 6.92
CA TYR A 20 -6.63 -8.04 7.54
C TYR A 20 -6.63 -6.91 8.58
N ALA A 21 -5.63 -6.89 9.46
CA ALA A 21 -5.49 -5.86 10.50
C ALA A 21 -5.27 -4.47 9.88
N MET A 22 -4.44 -4.39 8.83
CA MET A 22 -4.21 -3.16 8.06
C MET A 22 -5.51 -2.62 7.45
N LEU A 23 -6.30 -3.47 6.78
CA LEU A 23 -7.55 -3.05 6.16
C LEU A 23 -8.64 -2.72 7.18
N SER A 24 -8.73 -3.49 8.27
CA SER A 24 -9.64 -3.20 9.37
C SER A 24 -9.34 -1.84 9.99
N GLU A 25 -8.05 -1.49 10.07
CA GLU A 25 -7.63 -0.17 10.52
C GLU A 25 -8.02 0.94 9.56
N ALA A 26 -7.84 0.71 8.26
CA ALA A 26 -8.24 1.66 7.23
C ALA A 26 -9.75 1.96 7.33
N HIS A 27 -10.59 0.94 7.50
CA HIS A 27 -12.03 1.09 7.75
C HIS A 27 -12.32 1.91 8.99
N ARG A 28 -11.72 1.57 10.13
CA ARG A 28 -11.92 2.31 11.39
C ARG A 28 -11.56 3.79 11.29
N GLN A 29 -10.59 4.14 10.45
CA GLN A 29 -10.22 5.53 10.21
C GLN A 29 -11.12 6.21 9.16
N ALA A 30 -11.61 5.47 8.16
CA ALA A 30 -12.62 5.94 7.22
C ALA A 30 -13.94 6.28 7.94
N ASP A 31 -14.37 5.45 8.89
CA ASP A 31 -15.56 5.69 9.74
C ASP A 31 -15.43 6.98 10.58
N ARG A 32 -14.19 7.44 10.83
CA ARG A 32 -13.90 8.70 11.54
C ARG A 32 -13.80 9.90 10.60
N GLY A 33 -14.17 9.73 9.33
CA GLY A 33 -14.15 10.78 8.31
C GLY A 33 -12.77 11.04 7.71
N VAL A 34 -11.80 10.15 7.91
CA VAL A 34 -10.51 10.30 7.24
C VAL A 34 -10.56 9.71 5.84
N ASP A 35 -10.15 10.45 4.83
CA ASP A 35 -10.09 9.96 3.46
C ASP A 35 -9.04 8.83 3.30
N ARG A 36 -9.48 7.68 2.80
CA ARG A 36 -8.69 6.45 2.66
C ARG A 36 -8.87 5.85 1.28
N VAL A 37 -7.73 5.51 0.68
CA VAL A 37 -7.71 4.70 -0.52
C VAL A 37 -6.73 3.55 -0.38
N ILE A 38 -7.10 2.38 -0.85
CA ILE A 38 -6.21 1.24 -1.03
C ILE A 38 -5.26 1.55 -2.16
N GLY A 39 -3.96 1.44 -1.91
CA GLY A 39 -2.97 1.52 -2.97
C GLY A 39 -2.91 0.21 -3.75
N VAL A 40 -2.44 -0.85 -3.07
CA VAL A 40 -2.45 -2.22 -3.60
C VAL A 40 -2.53 -3.18 -2.43
N VAL A 41 -3.36 -4.20 -2.57
CA VAL A 41 -3.55 -5.24 -1.56
C VAL A 41 -3.48 -6.59 -2.23
N GLU A 42 -2.68 -7.49 -1.68
CA GLU A 42 -2.63 -8.87 -2.14
C GLU A 42 -3.55 -9.76 -1.30
N SER A 43 -4.74 -10.04 -1.83
CA SER A 43 -5.72 -10.87 -1.13
C SER A 43 -5.34 -12.34 -1.02
N HIS A 44 -4.44 -12.84 -1.89
CA HIS A 44 -4.06 -14.25 -1.96
C HIS A 44 -5.28 -15.20 -2.01
N GLY A 45 -6.36 -14.78 -2.69
CA GLY A 45 -7.61 -15.54 -2.79
C GLY A 45 -8.49 -15.56 -1.53
N ARG A 46 -8.12 -14.83 -0.48
CA ARG A 46 -8.87 -14.81 0.79
C ARG A 46 -10.07 -13.88 0.69
N ARG A 47 -11.27 -14.48 0.60
CA ARG A 47 -12.56 -13.77 0.54
C ARG A 47 -12.76 -12.68 1.61
N PRO A 48 -12.31 -12.84 2.87
CA PRO A 48 -12.44 -11.75 3.85
C PRO A 48 -11.63 -10.50 3.51
N ILE A 49 -10.45 -10.67 2.91
CA ILE A 49 -9.60 -9.55 2.48
C ILE A 49 -10.22 -8.83 1.30
N LEU A 50 -10.76 -9.57 0.33
CA LEU A 50 -11.47 -9.00 -0.82
C LEU A 50 -12.67 -8.15 -0.38
N ARG A 51 -13.50 -8.67 0.53
CA ARG A 51 -14.65 -7.92 1.06
C ARG A 51 -14.24 -6.66 1.82
N LEU A 52 -13.17 -6.72 2.62
CA LEU A 52 -12.63 -5.52 3.26
C LEU A 52 -12.10 -4.52 2.23
N ALA A 53 -11.50 -5.00 1.15
CA ALA A 53 -10.96 -4.14 0.11
C ALA A 53 -12.08 -3.43 -0.69
N GLU A 54 -13.16 -4.12 -1.02
CA GLU A 54 -14.32 -3.57 -1.76
C GLU A 54 -14.98 -2.39 -1.03
N GLY A 55 -14.91 -2.35 0.30
CA GLY A 55 -15.45 -1.25 1.11
C GLY A 55 -14.58 0.01 1.16
N LEU A 56 -13.43 0.04 0.48
CA LEU A 56 -12.53 1.20 0.43
C LEU A 56 -12.27 1.59 -1.03
N ALA A 57 -12.17 2.90 -1.28
CA ALA A 57 -11.76 3.38 -2.59
C ALA A 57 -10.34 2.87 -2.92
N THR A 58 -10.02 2.68 -4.20
CA THR A 58 -8.69 2.17 -4.63
C THR A 58 -8.00 3.20 -5.52
N VAL A 59 -6.69 3.38 -5.34
CA VAL A 59 -5.84 4.20 -6.21
C VAL A 59 -5.80 3.54 -7.59
N PRO A 60 -5.96 4.31 -8.68
CA PRO A 60 -5.76 3.77 -10.02
C PRO A 60 -4.40 3.08 -10.15
N GLN A 61 -4.40 1.91 -10.78
CA GLN A 61 -3.16 1.24 -11.15
C GLN A 61 -2.76 1.69 -12.55
N ARG A 62 -1.48 2.02 -12.74
CA ARG A 62 -0.91 2.26 -14.06
C ARG A 62 -0.20 1.00 -14.55
N THR A 63 -0.33 0.74 -15.85
CA THR A 63 0.36 -0.37 -16.50
C THR A 63 1.65 0.18 -17.11
N VAL A 64 2.78 -0.36 -16.71
CA VAL A 64 4.10 0.02 -17.22
C VAL A 64 4.72 -1.15 -17.99
N PRO A 65 5.35 -0.89 -19.16
CA PRO A 65 6.08 -1.94 -19.87
C PRO A 65 7.20 -2.52 -18.98
N TYR A 66 7.31 -3.85 -18.93
CA TYR A 66 8.33 -4.54 -18.13
C TYR A 66 8.83 -5.81 -18.80
N HIS A 67 10.11 -5.82 -19.19
CA HIS A 67 10.73 -6.87 -20.00
C HIS A 67 9.85 -7.27 -21.20
N ASN A 68 9.43 -8.54 -21.26
CA ASN A 68 8.62 -9.11 -22.32
C ASN A 68 7.11 -9.03 -22.00
N GLY A 69 6.71 -8.17 -21.05
CA GLY A 69 5.35 -8.05 -20.56
C GLY A 69 5.03 -6.66 -20.02
N ALA A 70 4.02 -6.59 -19.17
CA ALA A 70 3.58 -5.35 -18.52
C ALA A 70 3.31 -5.59 -17.04
N LEU A 71 3.72 -4.65 -16.20
CA LEU A 71 3.49 -4.65 -14.77
C LEU A 71 2.40 -3.66 -14.41
N ARG A 72 1.52 -4.02 -13.48
CA ARG A 72 0.55 -3.10 -12.88
C ARG A 72 1.12 -2.58 -11.58
N GLU A 73 1.41 -1.30 -11.52
CA GLU A 73 1.87 -0.63 -10.31
C GLU A 73 0.86 0.44 -9.88
N MET A 74 0.91 0.83 -8.61
CA MET A 74 0.09 1.94 -8.12
C MET A 74 0.54 3.25 -8.75
N ASP A 75 -0.43 4.09 -9.14
CA ASP A 75 -0.13 5.46 -9.53
C ASP A 75 0.18 6.32 -8.28
N LEU A 76 1.45 6.36 -7.89
CA LEU A 76 1.94 7.15 -6.77
C LEU A 76 1.67 8.66 -6.94
N ASP A 77 1.58 9.14 -8.17
CA ASP A 77 1.32 10.56 -8.46
C ASP A 77 -0.15 10.93 -8.19
N ALA A 78 -1.06 9.95 -8.28
CA ALA A 78 -2.48 10.15 -7.94
C ALA A 78 -2.72 10.33 -6.43
N VAL A 79 -1.78 9.91 -5.58
CA VAL A 79 -1.91 9.97 -4.12
C VAL A 79 -1.92 11.43 -3.61
N PRO A 80 -0.89 12.25 -3.86
CA PRO A 80 -0.90 13.66 -3.45
C PRO A 80 -1.93 14.48 -4.23
N ALA A 81 -2.22 14.15 -5.48
CA ALA A 81 -3.20 14.87 -6.30
C ALA A 81 -4.63 14.81 -5.73
N ARG A 82 -4.95 13.75 -4.98
CA ARG A 82 -6.27 13.57 -4.33
C ARG A 82 -6.32 14.06 -2.88
N ASN A 83 -5.24 14.68 -2.37
CA ASN A 83 -5.13 15.12 -0.97
C ASN A 83 -5.46 14.00 0.04
N LEU A 84 -5.06 12.77 -0.29
CA LEU A 84 -5.38 11.59 0.51
C LEU A 84 -4.64 11.65 1.83
N GLN A 85 -5.32 11.28 2.91
CA GLN A 85 -4.68 11.30 4.22
C GLN A 85 -3.91 10.02 4.49
N VAL A 86 -4.41 8.84 4.08
CA VAL A 86 -3.70 7.57 4.27
C VAL A 86 -3.92 6.54 3.17
N VAL A 87 -2.86 5.77 2.87
CA VAL A 87 -2.87 4.70 1.86
C VAL A 87 -2.37 3.36 2.45
N PRO A 88 -3.23 2.31 2.50
CA PRO A 88 -2.81 0.94 2.79
C PRO A 88 -2.15 0.28 1.57
N VAL A 89 -0.99 -0.35 1.78
CA VAL A 89 -0.21 -1.02 0.72
C VAL A 89 0.45 -2.31 1.24
N ASP A 90 0.42 -3.38 0.45
CA ASP A 90 1.16 -4.61 0.75
C ASP A 90 2.64 -4.54 0.32
N GLU A 91 3.50 -5.36 0.92
CA GLU A 91 4.96 -5.31 0.70
C GLU A 91 5.36 -5.42 -0.77
N LEU A 92 4.74 -6.35 -1.49
CA LEU A 92 5.01 -6.60 -2.90
C LEU A 92 4.72 -5.38 -3.77
N ALA A 93 3.80 -4.52 -3.34
CA ALA A 93 3.40 -3.36 -4.11
C ALA A 93 4.27 -2.12 -3.92
N LEU A 94 5.19 -2.15 -2.96
CA LEU A 94 6.26 -1.16 -2.83
C LEU A 94 7.53 -1.58 -3.59
N SER A 95 7.55 -2.77 -4.20
CA SER A 95 8.61 -3.18 -5.11
C SER A 95 8.24 -2.74 -6.53
N GLY A 96 8.92 -1.70 -7.03
CA GLY A 96 8.80 -1.30 -8.43
C GLY A 96 9.72 -2.14 -9.33
N PRO A 97 9.43 -2.24 -10.64
CA PRO A 97 10.30 -2.94 -11.58
C PRO A 97 11.61 -2.15 -11.73
N PRO A 98 12.81 -2.76 -11.75
CA PRO A 98 14.07 -2.02 -11.90
C PRO A 98 14.08 -1.13 -13.17
N GLY A 99 14.48 0.14 -13.01
CA GLY A 99 14.42 1.17 -14.06
C GLY A 99 14.73 2.59 -13.52
N PRO A 100 14.86 3.60 -14.38
CA PRO A 100 15.29 4.95 -13.98
C PRO A 100 14.29 5.71 -13.09
N ARG A 101 13.04 5.26 -13.02
CA ARG A 101 12.01 5.73 -12.07
C ARG A 101 11.65 4.69 -11.02
N ALA A 102 12.36 3.57 -11.01
CA ALA A 102 12.15 2.49 -10.08
C ALA A 102 12.80 2.84 -8.76
N PHE A 103 11.98 3.09 -7.77
CA PHE A 103 12.46 3.17 -6.41
C PHE A 103 12.65 1.76 -5.88
N SER A 104 13.78 1.51 -5.23
CA SER A 104 13.91 0.34 -4.37
C SER A 104 12.79 0.35 -3.33
N THR A 105 12.40 -0.79 -2.76
CA THR A 105 11.41 -0.83 -1.67
C THR A 105 11.74 0.16 -0.55
N GLN A 106 13.03 0.37 -0.27
CA GLN A 106 13.50 1.38 0.67
C GLN A 106 13.28 2.82 0.19
N GLN A 107 13.55 3.11 -1.08
CA GLN A 107 13.31 4.44 -1.66
C GLN A 107 11.82 4.73 -1.78
N ASN A 108 10.98 3.73 -2.07
CA ASN A 108 9.52 3.86 -2.07
C ASN A 108 9.01 4.15 -0.65
N LYS A 109 9.52 3.43 0.36
CA LYS A 109 9.27 3.74 1.78
C LYS A 109 9.69 5.17 2.13
N GLN A 110 10.84 5.65 1.64
CA GLN A 110 11.27 7.03 1.84
C GLN A 110 10.39 8.06 1.10
N ALA A 111 9.99 7.78 -0.13
CA ALA A 111 9.05 8.62 -0.88
C ALA A 111 7.70 8.73 -0.17
N CYS A 112 7.23 7.64 0.43
CA CYS A 112 6.05 7.59 1.30
C CYS A 112 6.19 8.51 2.54
N LEU A 113 7.37 8.58 3.14
CA LEU A 113 7.66 9.46 4.29
C LEU A 113 7.81 10.94 3.90
N LEU A 114 8.08 11.21 2.63
CA LEU A 114 8.22 12.57 2.10
C LEU A 114 6.89 13.15 1.63
N CYS A 115 5.89 12.31 1.33
CA CYS A 115 4.53 12.77 1.11
C CYS A 115 3.81 13.01 2.45
N TRP A 116 2.92 13.99 2.45
CA TRP A 116 2.16 14.44 3.63
C TRP A 116 1.01 13.49 3.98
N VAL A 117 1.21 12.21 3.73
CA VAL A 117 0.20 11.13 3.72
C VAL A 117 0.72 10.05 4.67
N ASP A 118 -0.11 9.54 5.57
CA ASP A 118 0.31 8.37 6.36
C ASP A 118 0.19 7.10 5.51
N TRP A 119 1.02 6.11 5.80
CA TRP A 119 1.04 4.85 5.07
C TRP A 119 0.85 3.70 6.04
N LEU A 120 0.00 2.75 5.68
CA LEU A 120 -0.13 1.47 6.38
C LEU A 120 0.51 0.41 5.48
N MET A 121 1.55 -0.25 5.96
CA MET A 121 2.30 -1.23 5.18
C MET A 121 2.29 -2.60 5.87
N VAL A 122 2.17 -3.68 5.12
CA VAL A 122 2.46 -5.04 5.62
C VAL A 122 3.87 -5.44 5.20
N THR A 123 4.59 -6.18 6.05
CA THR A 123 5.87 -6.82 5.69
C THR A 123 6.01 -8.19 6.36
N GLN A 124 6.72 -9.11 5.71
CA GLN A 124 7.10 -10.40 6.28
C GLN A 124 8.52 -10.31 6.85
N ASP A 125 8.67 -10.66 8.12
CA ASP A 125 10.00 -10.84 8.70
C ASP A 125 10.41 -12.29 8.42
N CYS A 126 11.21 -12.50 7.36
CA CYS A 126 11.71 -13.82 6.97
C CYS A 126 12.97 -14.23 7.73
N TRP A 127 13.33 -13.55 8.82
CA TRP A 127 14.44 -13.92 9.68
C TRP A 127 13.97 -14.82 10.84
N MET A 128 13.66 -16.09 10.53
CA MET A 128 13.70 -17.24 11.46
C MET A 128 13.83 -18.54 10.68
#